data_AF-A0A0U3R7E5-F1
#
_entry.id   AF-A0A0U3R7E5-F1
#
_cell.length_a   1.000
_cell.length_b   1.000
_cell.length_c   1.000
_cell.angle_alpha   90.00
_cell.angle_beta   90.00
_cell.angle_gamma   90.00
#
_symmetry.space_group_name_H-M   'P 1'
#
loop_
_entity.id
_entity.type
_entity.pdbx_description
1 polymer ?
#
loop_
_entity_poly.entity_id
_entity_poly.type
_entity_poly.pdbx_seq_one_letter_code
_entity_poly.pdbx_strand_id
1 'polypeptide(L)'
;MIPCAYFSNGKCVETMEAHVKRGLELIEKLYIKRNYTALLGKLLGVKPDVAGDILRKVYVLHDVGKCLETFQTRRGKFSYHEFYSYLVAKDVLREFGTAGQIASVAILLHHHDWVRNTLVERPPSLRLIKECPPLIKNLSGLTIPGEVPWNKPIEEYSSVEGILRKSLRAVYALLLPTVVADNYSAACNRGGAGSMLGKEILETLEVRGWDLAGCLSSGLR
;
A
#
# COMPACT_ATOMS: atom_id res chain seq x y z
N MET A 1 -0.17 -2.42 -21.60
CA MET A 1 -0.61 -3.42 -20.61
C MET A 1 -1.23 -2.70 -19.43
N ILE A 2 -2.43 -3.08 -18.99
CA ILE A 2 -3.04 -2.45 -17.80
C ILE A 2 -2.35 -3.01 -16.54
N PRO A 3 -1.85 -2.18 -15.62
CA PRO A 3 -1.27 -2.66 -14.36
C PRO A 3 -2.30 -3.42 -13.51
N CYS A 4 -1.93 -4.61 -13.05
CA CYS A 4 -2.78 -5.47 -12.23
C CYS A 4 -2.27 -5.56 -10.80
N ALA A 5 -3.18 -5.41 -9.83
CA ALA A 5 -2.92 -5.66 -8.42
C ALA A 5 -3.15 -7.12 -8.02
N TYR A 6 -3.98 -7.84 -8.79
CA TYR A 6 -4.25 -9.27 -8.56
C TYR A 6 -4.53 -10.03 -9.86
N PHE A 7 -3.90 -11.21 -9.97
CA PHE A 7 -4.15 -12.19 -11.01
C PHE A 7 -4.82 -13.44 -10.44
N SER A 8 -5.76 -14.01 -11.18
CA SER A 8 -6.31 -15.35 -10.94
C SER A 8 -6.30 -16.14 -12.24
N ASN A 9 -5.69 -17.34 -12.21
CA ASN A 9 -5.54 -18.20 -13.39
C ASN A 9 -4.97 -17.47 -14.62
N GLY A 10 -3.94 -16.63 -14.38
CA GLY A 10 -3.28 -15.83 -15.43
C GLY A 10 -4.12 -14.66 -15.97
N LYS A 11 -5.31 -14.41 -15.43
CA LYS A 11 -6.17 -13.28 -15.82
C LYS A 11 -6.10 -12.18 -14.77
N CYS A 12 -6.09 -10.93 -15.22
CA CYS A 12 -6.18 -9.77 -14.34
C CYS A 12 -7.61 -9.70 -13.77
N VAL A 13 -7.75 -9.90 -12.46
CA VAL A 13 -9.04 -9.82 -11.76
C VAL A 13 -9.22 -8.46 -11.10
N GLU A 14 -8.12 -7.85 -10.66
CA GLU A 14 -8.11 -6.53 -10.04
C GLU A 14 -7.03 -5.68 -10.69
N THR A 15 -7.44 -4.57 -11.31
CA THR A 15 -6.51 -3.57 -11.83
C THR A 15 -5.92 -2.76 -10.68
N MET A 16 -4.70 -2.26 -10.84
CA MET A 16 -4.07 -1.37 -9.86
C MET A 16 -4.92 -0.12 -9.60
N GLU A 17 -5.53 0.43 -10.65
CA GLU A 17 -6.40 1.60 -10.52
C GLU A 17 -7.65 1.30 -9.69
N ALA A 18 -8.34 0.19 -9.95
CA ALA A 18 -9.52 -0.21 -9.16
C ALA A 18 -9.14 -0.49 -7.70
N HIS A 19 -7.99 -1.13 -7.49
CA HIS A 19 -7.45 -1.41 -6.17
C HIS A 19 -7.23 -0.12 -5.37
N VAL A 20 -6.48 0.83 -5.94
CA VAL A 20 -6.14 2.07 -5.25
C VAL A 20 -7.37 2.96 -5.04
N LYS A 21 -8.25 3.10 -6.05
CA LYS A 21 -9.45 3.94 -5.92
C LYS A 21 -10.36 3.46 -4.79
N ARG A 22 -10.57 2.15 -4.67
CA ARG A 22 -11.46 1.58 -3.65
C ARG A 22 -10.92 1.77 -2.24
N GLY A 23 -9.63 1.55 -2.01
CA GLY A 23 -9.07 1.78 -0.68
C GLY A 23 -8.92 3.26 -0.32
N LEU A 24 -8.66 4.15 -1.28
CA LEU A 24 -8.70 5.60 -1.04
C LEU A 24 -10.09 6.06 -0.60
N GLU A 25 -11.16 5.51 -1.20
CA GLU A 25 -12.54 5.79 -0.77
C GLU A 25 -12.75 5.45 0.72
N LEU A 26 -12.24 4.30 1.16
CA LEU A 26 -12.29 3.91 2.57
C LEU A 26 -11.45 4.85 3.44
N ILE A 27 -10.22 5.17 3.03
CA ILE A 27 -9.33 6.07 3.76
C ILE A 27 -9.99 7.44 3.99
N GLU A 28 -10.61 8.00 2.96
CA GLU A 28 -11.33 9.28 3.06
C GLU A 28 -12.44 9.21 4.10
N LYS A 29 -13.29 8.18 4.02
CA LYS A 29 -14.50 8.08 4.86
C LYS A 29 -14.18 7.68 6.30
N LEU A 30 -13.25 6.74 6.51
CA LEU A 30 -12.97 6.15 7.81
C LEU A 30 -11.89 6.89 8.61
N TYR A 31 -10.92 7.50 7.94
CA TYR A 31 -9.80 8.13 8.63
C TYR A 31 -9.82 9.64 8.44
N ILE A 32 -9.77 10.13 7.20
CA ILE A 32 -9.60 11.57 6.93
C ILE A 32 -10.78 12.40 7.44
N LYS A 33 -12.02 12.07 7.05
CA LYS A 33 -13.24 12.80 7.47
C LYS A 33 -13.47 12.78 8.98
N ARG A 34 -12.76 11.91 9.70
CA ARG A 34 -12.85 11.75 11.16
C ARG A 34 -11.66 12.33 11.90
N ASN A 35 -10.93 13.22 11.23
CA ASN A 35 -9.82 13.96 11.81
C ASN A 35 -8.67 13.07 12.30
N TYR A 36 -8.52 11.87 11.72
CA TYR A 36 -7.36 11.01 11.99
C TYR A 36 -6.04 11.71 11.65
N THR A 37 -6.10 12.65 10.69
CA THR A 37 -5.00 13.52 10.27
C THR A 37 -4.42 14.36 11.41
N ALA A 38 -5.20 14.74 12.43
CA ALA A 38 -4.69 15.47 13.58
C ALA A 38 -3.75 14.59 14.45
N LEU A 39 -4.16 13.36 14.73
CA LEU A 39 -3.32 12.37 15.40
C LEU A 39 -2.07 12.09 14.57
N LEU A 40 -2.26 11.81 13.28
CA LEU A 40 -1.18 11.46 12.38
C LEU A 40 -0.17 12.61 12.24
N GLY A 41 -0.63 13.86 12.10
CA GLY A 41 0.22 15.04 12.04
C GLY A 41 1.07 15.23 13.30
N LYS A 42 0.48 15.03 14.49
CA LYS A 42 1.23 15.05 15.76
C LYS A 42 2.32 13.99 15.81
N LEU A 43 2.05 12.78 15.33
CA LEU A 43 3.02 11.67 15.34
C LEU A 43 4.13 11.84 14.29
N LEU A 44 3.80 12.42 13.13
CA LEU A 44 4.73 12.66 12.03
C LEU A 44 5.49 14.00 12.16
N GLY A 45 5.08 14.89 13.05
CA GLY A 45 5.68 16.22 13.20
C GLY A 45 5.33 17.17 12.04
N VAL A 46 4.15 17.01 11.42
CA VAL A 46 3.69 17.82 10.30
C VAL A 46 2.27 18.33 10.53
N LYS A 47 1.83 19.29 9.71
CA LYS A 47 0.45 19.78 9.77
C LYS A 47 -0.55 18.67 9.36
N PRO A 48 -1.79 18.68 9.88
CA PRO A 48 -2.78 17.63 9.58
C PRO A 48 -3.09 17.45 8.09
N ASP A 49 -3.14 18.53 7.32
CA ASP A 49 -3.33 18.50 5.86
C ASP A 49 -2.20 17.73 5.16
N VAL A 50 -0.95 18.01 5.51
CA VAL A 50 0.24 17.29 5.00
C VAL A 50 0.20 15.82 5.43
N ALA A 51 -0.19 15.53 6.67
CA ALA A 51 -0.32 14.15 7.16
C ALA A 51 -1.37 13.35 6.37
N GLY A 52 -2.50 13.97 6.06
CA GLY A 52 -3.54 13.36 5.21
C GLY A 52 -3.07 13.11 3.79
N ASP A 53 -2.29 14.04 3.23
CA ASP A 53 -1.67 13.87 1.92
C ASP A 53 -0.66 12.71 1.89
N ILE A 54 0.20 12.61 2.91
CA ILE A 54 1.13 11.49 3.09
C ILE A 54 0.36 10.17 3.18
N LEU A 55 -0.73 10.10 3.95
CA LEU A 55 -1.51 8.86 4.10
C LEU A 55 -2.09 8.39 2.74
N ARG A 56 -2.62 9.30 1.92
CA ARG A 56 -3.10 8.96 0.58
C ARG A 56 -1.95 8.44 -0.30
N LYS A 57 -0.82 9.15 -0.31
CA LYS A 57 0.37 8.76 -1.08
C LYS A 57 0.92 7.41 -0.64
N VAL A 58 0.93 7.13 0.66
CA VAL A 58 1.29 5.81 1.21
C VAL A 58 0.42 4.73 0.60
N TYR A 59 -0.90 4.92 0.62
CA TYR A 59 -1.82 3.93 0.06
C TYR A 59 -1.71 3.81 -1.47
N VAL A 60 -1.46 4.88 -2.22
CA VAL A 60 -1.22 4.76 -3.67
C VAL A 60 0.06 3.98 -3.97
N LEU A 61 1.10 4.16 -3.15
CA LEU A 61 2.43 3.58 -3.39
C LEU A 61 2.62 2.18 -2.78
N HIS A 62 1.77 1.73 -1.85
CA HIS A 62 2.05 0.53 -1.05
C HIS A 62 2.30 -0.73 -1.91
N ASP A 63 1.66 -0.77 -3.08
CA ASP A 63 1.62 -1.89 -3.99
C ASP A 63 2.34 -1.64 -5.33
N VAL A 64 3.02 -0.50 -5.48
CA VAL A 64 3.64 -0.10 -6.76
C VAL A 64 4.68 -1.10 -7.27
N GLY A 65 5.32 -1.85 -6.35
CA GLY A 65 6.23 -2.94 -6.67
C GLY A 65 5.58 -4.07 -7.46
N LYS A 66 4.25 -4.23 -7.40
CA LYS A 66 3.51 -5.17 -8.26
C LYS A 66 3.64 -4.80 -9.74
N CYS A 67 3.91 -3.54 -10.07
CA CYS A 67 4.08 -3.07 -11.45
C CYS A 67 5.39 -3.50 -12.12
N LEU A 68 6.29 -4.21 -11.44
CA LEU A 68 7.49 -4.78 -12.08
C LEU A 68 7.10 -5.61 -13.31
N GLU A 69 7.78 -5.36 -14.44
CA GLU A 69 7.53 -6.06 -15.71
C GLU A 69 7.53 -7.59 -15.55
N THR A 70 8.44 -8.10 -14.72
CA THR A 70 8.57 -9.53 -14.41
C THR A 70 7.27 -10.10 -13.82
N PHE A 71 6.62 -9.37 -12.91
CA PHE A 71 5.37 -9.83 -12.30
C PHE A 71 4.18 -9.72 -13.26
N GLN A 72 4.08 -8.60 -13.95
CA GLN A 72 2.98 -8.32 -14.87
C GLN A 72 3.02 -9.26 -16.09
N THR A 73 4.21 -9.65 -16.55
CA THR A 73 4.39 -10.62 -17.63
C THR A 73 4.12 -12.04 -17.17
N ARG A 74 4.61 -12.42 -15.98
CA ARG A 74 4.35 -13.75 -15.39
C ARG A 74 2.87 -13.99 -15.07
N ARG A 75 2.11 -12.92 -14.79
CA ARG A 75 0.68 -12.97 -14.43
C ARG A 75 0.38 -13.91 -13.27
N GLY A 76 1.23 -13.84 -12.23
CA GLY A 76 1.17 -14.73 -11.08
C GLY A 76 1.34 -13.99 -9.76
N LYS A 77 1.89 -14.67 -8.76
CA LYS A 77 2.15 -14.10 -7.41
C LYS A 77 3.06 -12.87 -7.50
N PHE A 78 3.01 -12.00 -6.49
CA PHE A 78 3.84 -10.81 -6.37
C PHE A 78 4.77 -10.91 -5.16
N SER A 79 5.63 -11.93 -5.14
CA SER A 79 6.53 -12.15 -3.99
C SER A 79 7.42 -10.93 -3.75
N TYR A 80 7.47 -10.44 -2.51
CA TYR A 80 8.32 -9.31 -2.10
C TYR A 80 7.97 -7.94 -2.72
N HIS A 81 6.75 -7.76 -3.24
CA HIS A 81 6.35 -6.47 -3.82
C HIS A 81 6.39 -5.30 -2.82
N GLU A 82 6.20 -5.56 -1.54
CA GLU A 82 6.36 -4.59 -0.45
C GLU A 82 7.77 -3.99 -0.39
N PHE A 83 8.80 -4.79 -0.68
CA PHE A 83 10.19 -4.32 -0.71
C PHE A 83 10.46 -3.40 -1.91
N TYR A 84 10.01 -3.79 -3.10
CA TYR A 84 10.15 -2.94 -4.27
C TYR A 84 9.32 -1.65 -4.15
N SER A 85 8.13 -1.74 -3.53
CA SER A 85 7.28 -0.58 -3.24
C SER A 85 7.95 0.37 -2.25
N TYR A 86 8.56 -0.17 -1.20
CA TYR A 86 9.36 0.59 -0.25
C TYR A 86 10.49 1.37 -0.92
N LEU A 87 11.26 0.73 -1.82
CA LEU A 87 12.36 1.40 -2.52
C LEU A 87 11.88 2.59 -3.35
N VAL A 88 10.80 2.41 -4.11
CA VAL A 88 10.17 3.50 -4.87
C VAL A 88 9.69 4.60 -3.91
N ALA A 89 8.95 4.23 -2.86
CA ALA A 89 8.40 5.17 -1.90
C ALA A 89 9.47 5.97 -1.15
N LYS A 90 10.58 5.34 -0.77
CA LYS A 90 11.71 5.99 -0.11
C LYS A 90 12.30 7.12 -0.95
N ASP A 91 12.40 6.91 -2.26
CA ASP A 91 12.96 7.93 -3.16
C ASP A 91 11.98 9.09 -3.41
N VAL A 92 10.69 8.79 -3.63
CA VAL A 92 9.70 9.82 -3.97
C VAL A 92 9.13 10.55 -2.76
N LEU A 93 9.01 9.89 -1.60
CA LEU A 93 8.53 10.53 -0.37
C LEU A 93 9.61 11.30 0.38
N ARG A 94 10.85 11.33 -0.11
CA ARG A 94 11.96 12.09 0.50
C ARG A 94 11.63 13.57 0.70
N GLU A 95 10.80 14.16 -0.17
CA GLU A 95 10.40 15.56 -0.06
C GLU A 95 9.65 15.89 1.25
N PHE A 96 9.05 14.87 1.89
CA PHE A 96 8.39 14.98 3.19
C PHE A 96 9.36 14.77 4.39
N GLY A 97 10.66 14.70 4.15
CA GLY A 97 11.69 14.55 5.18
C GLY A 97 11.48 13.29 6.05
N THR A 98 11.60 13.45 7.36
CA THR A 98 11.41 12.35 8.34
C THR A 98 10.04 11.69 8.22
N ALA A 99 8.98 12.45 7.94
CA ALA A 99 7.64 11.89 7.78
C ALA A 99 7.56 10.96 6.56
N GLY A 100 8.25 11.30 5.47
CA GLY A 100 8.38 10.45 4.29
C GLY A 100 9.17 9.17 4.53
N GLN A 101 10.21 9.22 5.36
CA GLN A 101 10.96 8.03 5.79
C GLN A 101 10.10 7.09 6.64
N ILE A 102 9.31 7.63 7.59
CA ILE A 102 8.37 6.84 8.39
C ILE A 102 7.31 6.20 7.48
N ALA A 103 6.82 6.96 6.50
CA ALA A 103 5.83 6.51 5.54
C ALA A 103 6.31 5.37 4.64
N SER A 104 7.54 5.44 4.14
CA SER A 104 8.11 4.33 3.36
C SER A 104 8.24 3.07 4.21
N VAL A 105 8.64 3.18 5.49
CA VAL A 105 8.68 2.03 6.41
C VAL A 105 7.30 1.39 6.60
N ALA A 106 6.23 2.19 6.71
CA ALA A 106 4.87 1.66 6.77
C ALA A 106 4.49 0.88 5.50
N ILE A 107 4.93 1.34 4.32
CA ILE A 107 4.78 0.59 3.07
C ILE A 107 5.53 -0.74 3.12
N LEU A 108 6.78 -0.77 3.60
CA LEU A 108 7.51 -2.03 3.68
C LEU A 108 6.81 -3.08 4.56
N LEU A 109 6.14 -2.60 5.62
CA LEU A 109 5.50 -3.42 6.64
C LEU A 109 4.05 -3.82 6.33
N HIS A 110 3.48 -3.44 5.18
CA HIS A 110 2.03 -3.59 4.97
C HIS A 110 1.50 -5.03 5.00
N HIS A 111 2.31 -6.04 4.67
CA HIS A 111 1.93 -7.46 4.87
C HIS A 111 2.22 -8.01 6.26
N HIS A 112 2.78 -7.21 7.17
CA HIS A 112 3.20 -7.62 8.52
C HIS A 112 4.27 -8.72 8.56
N ASP A 113 4.85 -9.06 7.40
CA ASP A 113 5.88 -10.08 7.24
C ASP A 113 7.30 -9.49 7.36
N TRP A 114 7.66 -8.96 8.53
CA TRP A 114 9.00 -8.42 8.76
C TRP A 114 10.04 -9.48 9.11
N VAL A 115 9.62 -10.55 9.78
CA VAL A 115 10.51 -11.65 10.17
C VAL A 115 10.60 -12.63 9.00
N ARG A 116 11.61 -12.44 8.14
CA ARG A 116 11.85 -13.32 6.98
C ARG A 116 13.20 -13.99 7.07
N ASN A 117 13.21 -15.30 6.82
CA ASN A 117 14.42 -16.11 6.76
C ASN A 117 15.11 -16.02 5.39
N THR A 118 14.50 -15.35 4.42
CA THR A 118 14.98 -15.23 3.04
C THR A 118 15.10 -13.77 2.63
N LEU A 119 16.25 -13.44 2.01
CA LEU A 119 16.50 -12.11 1.48
C LEU A 119 15.80 -11.92 0.13
N VAL A 120 15.38 -10.68 -0.15
CA VAL A 120 14.78 -10.33 -1.44
C VAL A 120 15.85 -10.38 -2.52
N GLU A 121 15.62 -11.17 -3.56
CA GLU A 121 16.53 -11.22 -4.70
C GLU A 121 16.31 -10.06 -5.65
N ARG A 122 17.38 -9.64 -6.33
CA ARG A 122 17.27 -8.68 -7.42
C ARG A 122 16.56 -9.37 -8.59
N PRO A 123 15.41 -8.85 -9.06
CA PRO A 123 14.73 -9.44 -10.20
C PRO A 123 15.56 -9.22 -11.48
N PRO A 124 15.35 -10.04 -12.54
CA PRO A 124 16.06 -9.87 -13.82
C PRO A 124 15.85 -8.49 -14.46
N SER A 125 14.70 -7.88 -14.21
CA SER A 125 14.37 -6.51 -14.62
C SER A 125 13.78 -5.74 -13.45
N LEU A 126 14.28 -4.53 -13.22
CA LEU A 126 13.75 -3.55 -12.26
C LEU A 126 12.74 -2.59 -12.91
N ARG A 127 12.50 -2.73 -14.21
CA ARG A 127 11.57 -1.86 -14.94
C ARG A 127 10.15 -2.08 -14.46
N LEU A 128 9.45 -0.97 -14.28
CA LEU A 128 8.00 -0.96 -14.15
C LEU A 128 7.40 -0.98 -15.55
N ILE A 129 6.24 -1.63 -15.70
CA ILE A 129 5.49 -1.53 -16.95
C ILE A 129 5.18 -0.05 -17.26
N LYS A 130 5.24 0.32 -18.55
CA LYS A 130 5.18 1.71 -19.02
C LYS A 130 3.95 2.47 -18.53
N GLU A 131 2.84 1.77 -18.33
CA GLU A 131 1.57 2.34 -17.90
C GLU A 131 1.50 2.64 -16.39
N CYS A 132 2.41 2.09 -15.58
CA CYS A 132 2.34 2.27 -14.12
C CYS A 132 2.77 3.68 -13.66
N PRO A 133 3.92 4.26 -14.09
CA PRO A 133 4.28 5.63 -13.70
C PRO A 133 3.21 6.70 -13.98
N PRO A 134 2.59 6.78 -15.17
CA PRO A 134 1.53 7.77 -15.40
C PRO A 134 0.28 7.51 -14.55
N LEU A 135 -0.08 6.24 -14.31
CA LEU A 135 -1.20 5.89 -13.43
C LEU A 135 -0.94 6.38 -11.99
N ILE A 136 0.24 6.09 -11.44
CA ILE A 136 0.60 6.50 -10.07
C ILE A 136 0.67 8.03 -9.97
N LYS A 137 1.19 8.72 -11.00
CA LYS A 137 1.19 10.19 -11.05
C LYS A 137 -0.22 10.77 -11.02
N ASN A 138 -1.15 10.19 -11.77
CA ASN A 138 -2.54 10.61 -11.76
C ASN A 138 -3.21 10.41 -10.39
N LEU A 139 -2.91 9.32 -9.69
CA LEU A 139 -3.54 8.98 -8.42
C LEU A 139 -2.92 9.70 -7.20
N SER A 140 -1.62 10.00 -7.23
CA SER A 140 -0.88 10.54 -6.07
C SER A 140 -0.35 11.97 -6.26
N GLY A 141 -0.27 12.45 -7.49
CA GLY A 141 0.47 13.67 -7.86
C GLY A 141 1.99 13.49 -7.93
N LEU A 142 2.53 12.32 -7.54
CA LEU A 142 3.98 12.06 -7.52
C LEU A 142 4.46 11.46 -8.82
N THR A 143 5.64 11.89 -9.27
CA THR A 143 6.34 11.21 -10.37
C THR A 143 7.22 10.11 -9.80
N ILE A 144 6.91 8.85 -10.15
CA ILE A 144 7.75 7.70 -9.79
C ILE A 144 8.74 7.38 -10.92
N PRO A 145 9.91 6.79 -10.62
CA PRO A 145 10.85 6.35 -11.65
C PRO A 145 10.27 5.20 -12.49
N GLY A 146 10.73 5.08 -13.74
CA GLY A 146 10.39 3.94 -14.61
C GLY A 146 11.08 2.63 -14.20
N GLU A 147 12.08 2.70 -13.33
CA GLU A 147 12.79 1.56 -12.76
C GLU A 147 12.84 1.67 -11.23
N VAL A 148 12.72 0.55 -10.53
CA VAL A 148 12.84 0.52 -9.06
C VAL A 148 14.29 0.87 -8.67
N PRO A 149 14.51 1.86 -7.78
CA PRO A 149 15.85 2.25 -7.35
C PRO A 149 16.44 1.18 -6.41
N TRP A 150 17.13 0.21 -7.00
CA TRP A 150 17.59 -0.98 -6.29
C TRP A 150 18.70 -0.69 -5.27
N ASN A 151 18.45 -1.09 -4.02
CA ASN A 151 19.43 -1.19 -2.96
C ASN A 151 19.42 -2.58 -2.33
N LYS A 152 20.52 -2.96 -1.66
CA LYS A 152 20.65 -4.29 -1.05
C LYS A 152 19.69 -4.42 0.15
N PRO A 153 18.94 -5.53 0.29
CA PRO A 153 17.99 -5.70 1.38
C PRO A 153 18.59 -5.56 2.78
N ILE A 154 19.81 -6.06 3.00
CA ILE A 154 20.47 -6.00 4.33
C ILE A 154 20.65 -4.55 4.78
N GLU A 155 21.14 -3.68 3.90
CA GLU A 155 21.37 -2.27 4.20
C GLU A 155 20.06 -1.54 4.47
N GLU A 156 19.03 -1.85 3.68
CA GLU A 156 17.69 -1.28 3.83
C GLU A 156 17.01 -1.72 5.13
N TYR A 157 17.09 -2.99 5.48
CA TYR A 157 16.51 -3.51 6.73
C TYR A 157 17.15 -2.91 7.97
N SER A 158 18.49 -2.72 7.98
CA SER A 158 19.15 -2.01 9.08
C SER A 158 18.68 -0.56 9.21
N SER A 159 18.49 0.15 8.08
CA SER A 159 17.96 1.51 8.09
C SER A 159 16.53 1.57 8.63
N VAL A 160 15.68 0.66 8.17
CA VAL A 160 14.28 0.58 8.59
C VAL A 160 14.17 0.22 10.06
N GLU A 161 14.98 -0.71 10.58
CA GLU A 161 14.97 -1.07 12.01
C GLU A 161 15.27 0.17 12.88
N GLY A 162 16.22 1.00 12.46
CA GLY A 162 16.54 2.26 13.13
C GLY A 162 15.36 3.25 13.16
N ILE A 163 14.61 3.37 12.05
CA ILE A 163 13.42 4.22 11.97
C ILE A 163 12.29 3.63 12.82
N LEU A 164 12.03 2.33 12.72
CA LEU A 164 10.96 1.65 13.45
C LEU A 164 11.15 1.79 14.97
N ARG A 165 12.38 1.62 15.47
CA ARG A 165 12.71 1.79 16.90
C ARG A 165 12.40 3.21 17.41
N LYS A 166 12.62 4.24 16.58
CA LYS A 166 12.42 5.66 16.97
C LYS A 166 10.97 6.14 16.75
N SER A 167 10.27 5.55 15.80
CA SER A 167 9.01 6.09 15.27
C SER A 167 7.89 5.05 15.20
N LEU A 168 7.97 3.98 16.02
CA LEU A 168 7.04 2.86 16.04
C LEU A 168 5.56 3.30 15.97
N ARG A 169 5.18 4.25 16.83
CA ARG A 169 3.79 4.75 16.89
C ARG A 169 3.36 5.42 15.58
N ALA A 170 4.25 6.18 14.95
CA ALA A 170 3.96 6.87 13.71
C ALA A 170 3.88 5.89 12.53
N VAL A 171 4.77 4.89 12.49
CA VAL A 171 4.73 3.80 11.50
C VAL A 171 3.39 3.06 11.59
N TYR A 172 2.98 2.62 12.79
CA TYR A 172 1.73 1.89 12.96
C TYR A 172 0.49 2.74 12.68
N ALA A 173 0.55 4.06 12.94
CA ALA A 173 -0.51 4.98 12.59
C ALA A 173 -0.72 5.13 11.06
N LEU A 174 0.31 4.92 10.25
CA LEU A 174 0.17 4.83 8.78
C LEU A 174 -0.20 3.42 8.31
N LEU A 175 0.39 2.42 8.96
CA LEU A 175 0.22 1.01 8.61
C LEU A 175 -1.22 0.55 8.76
N LEU A 176 -1.87 0.87 9.88
CA LEU A 176 -3.23 0.39 10.17
C LEU A 176 -4.25 0.81 9.09
N PRO A 177 -4.38 2.11 8.74
CA PRO A 177 -5.27 2.50 7.65
C PRO A 177 -4.93 1.84 6.31
N THR A 178 -3.64 1.69 6.01
CA THR A 178 -3.15 1.10 4.76
C THR A 178 -3.58 -0.36 4.64
N VAL A 179 -3.36 -1.17 5.67
CA VAL A 179 -3.74 -2.59 5.68
C VAL A 179 -5.24 -2.79 5.66
N VAL A 180 -5.99 -1.98 6.41
CA VAL A 180 -7.45 -2.05 6.42
C VAL A 180 -7.99 -1.73 5.02
N ALA A 181 -7.46 -0.68 4.37
CA ALA A 181 -7.87 -0.28 3.03
C ALA A 181 -7.47 -1.29 1.94
N ASP A 182 -6.27 -1.89 2.03
CA ASP A 182 -5.80 -2.94 1.10
C ASP A 182 -6.72 -4.16 1.16
N ASN A 183 -6.98 -4.68 2.35
CA ASN A 183 -7.86 -5.84 2.54
C ASN A 183 -9.31 -5.56 2.12
N TYR A 184 -9.83 -4.37 2.43
CA TYR A 184 -11.15 -3.93 1.97
C TYR A 184 -11.23 -3.88 0.45
N SER A 185 -10.24 -3.26 -0.19
CA SER A 185 -10.17 -3.14 -1.64
C SER A 185 -10.12 -4.50 -2.34
N ALA A 186 -9.26 -5.39 -1.84
CA ALA A 186 -9.16 -6.76 -2.29
C ALA A 186 -10.50 -7.52 -2.15
N ALA A 187 -11.17 -7.39 -1.01
CA ALA A 187 -12.44 -8.07 -0.76
C ALA A 187 -13.54 -7.57 -1.73
N CYS A 188 -13.63 -6.27 -1.96
CA CYS A 188 -14.58 -5.67 -2.91
C CYS A 188 -14.33 -6.08 -4.36
N ASN A 189 -13.07 -6.06 -4.81
CA ASN A 189 -12.76 -6.22 -6.23
C ASN A 189 -12.64 -7.70 -6.65
N ARG A 190 -12.33 -8.60 -5.72
CA ARG A 190 -12.05 -10.02 -6.02
C ARG A 190 -13.26 -10.94 -5.78
N GLY A 191 -14.45 -10.39 -5.56
CA GLY A 191 -15.70 -11.15 -5.45
C GLY A 191 -15.70 -12.22 -4.34
N GLY A 192 -15.10 -11.91 -3.18
CA GLY A 192 -15.04 -12.84 -2.05
C GLY A 192 -13.79 -13.73 -1.96
N ALA A 193 -12.89 -13.70 -2.96
CA ALA A 193 -11.55 -14.30 -2.87
C ALA A 193 -10.57 -13.45 -2.01
N GLY A 194 -11.09 -12.79 -0.98
CA GLY A 194 -10.33 -11.98 -0.03
C GLY A 194 -9.66 -12.82 1.05
N SER A 195 -8.80 -12.17 1.84
CA SER A 195 -8.22 -12.76 3.06
C SER A 195 -9.29 -12.92 4.15
N MET A 196 -9.00 -13.74 5.17
CA MET A 196 -9.82 -13.83 6.38
C MET A 196 -9.98 -12.46 7.07
N LEU A 197 -8.88 -11.69 7.13
CA LEU A 197 -8.88 -10.32 7.64
C LEU A 197 -9.81 -9.39 6.85
N GLY A 198 -9.89 -9.55 5.53
CA GLY A 198 -10.83 -8.80 4.70
C GLY A 198 -12.30 -9.05 5.07
N LYS A 199 -12.64 -10.28 5.46
CA LYS A 199 -13.99 -10.61 5.96
C LYS A 199 -14.25 -9.95 7.32
N GLU A 200 -13.32 -10.09 8.26
CA GLU A 200 -13.43 -9.49 9.61
C GLU A 200 -13.57 -7.95 9.55
N ILE A 201 -12.85 -7.30 8.64
CA ILE A 201 -12.98 -5.86 8.39
C ILE A 201 -14.39 -5.51 7.92
N LEU A 202 -14.91 -6.24 6.93
CA LEU A 202 -16.25 -5.99 6.39
C LEU A 202 -17.33 -6.22 7.44
N GLU A 203 -17.24 -7.31 8.22
CA GLU A 203 -18.13 -7.59 9.35
C GLU A 203 -18.10 -6.44 10.37
N THR A 204 -16.92 -5.95 10.72
CA THR A 204 -16.77 -4.82 11.66
C THR A 204 -17.40 -3.52 11.11
N LEU A 205 -17.29 -3.28 9.81
CA LEU A 205 -17.89 -2.11 9.16
C LEU A 205 -19.42 -2.22 9.08
N GLU A 206 -19.93 -3.43 8.80
CA GLU A 206 -21.37 -3.74 8.74
C GLU A 206 -22.04 -3.55 10.10
N VAL A 207 -21.47 -4.12 11.18
CA VAL A 207 -21.99 -3.99 12.55
C VAL A 207 -22.07 -2.52 12.99
N ARG A 208 -21.18 -1.67 12.49
CA ARG A 208 -21.19 -0.22 12.80
C ARG A 208 -22.19 0.59 11.97
N GLY A 209 -22.98 -0.05 11.10
CA GLY A 209 -23.99 0.60 10.27
C GLY A 209 -23.41 1.43 9.14
N TRP A 210 -22.28 1.00 8.57
CA TRP A 210 -21.67 1.74 7.47
C TRP A 210 -22.14 1.22 6.13
N ASP A 211 -22.72 2.11 5.33
CA ASP A 211 -23.07 1.88 3.93
C ASP A 211 -21.88 1.52 3.02
N LEU A 212 -20.64 1.50 3.57
CA LEU A 212 -19.44 1.00 2.91
C LEU A 212 -19.33 -0.53 2.87
N ALA A 213 -20.14 -1.25 3.66
CA ALA A 213 -20.13 -2.71 3.74
C ALA A 213 -20.75 -3.43 2.52
N GLY A 214 -21.27 -2.69 1.53
CA GLY A 214 -22.02 -3.23 0.38
C GLY A 214 -21.26 -4.12 -0.62
N CYS A 215 -20.05 -4.58 -0.29
CA CYS A 215 -19.23 -5.44 -1.15
C CYS A 215 -19.40 -6.95 -0.89
N LEU A 216 -20.07 -7.38 0.19
CA LEU A 216 -20.35 -8.79 0.43
C LEU A 216 -21.55 -9.23 -0.43
N SER A 217 -21.31 -10.09 -1.42
CA SER A 217 -22.37 -10.73 -2.23
C SER A 217 -23.19 -11.74 -1.44
N SER A 218 -22.70 -12.17 -0.28
CA SER A 218 -23.41 -12.97 0.70
C SER A 218 -23.48 -12.17 1.99
N GLY A 219 -24.58 -11.44 2.20
CA GLY A 219 -24.93 -10.97 3.54
C GLY A 219 -24.81 -12.12 4.52
N LEU A 220 -24.30 -11.83 5.73
CA LEU A 220 -24.17 -12.80 6.80
C LEU A 220 -25.51 -13.55 6.97
N ARG A 221 -25.47 -14.87 6.74
CA ARG A 221 -26.48 -15.79 7.26
C ARG A 221 -26.01 -16.27 8.61
#